data_AF-A0A372E4G6-F1
#
_entry.id   AF-A0A372E4G6-F1
#
_cell.length_a   1.000
_cell.length_b   1.000
_cell.length_c   1.000
_cell.angle_alpha   90.00
_cell.angle_beta   90.00
_cell.angle_gamma   90.00
#
_symmetry.space_group_name_H-M   'P 1'
#
loop_
_entity.id
_entity.type
_entity.pdbx_description
1 polymer ?
#
loop_
_entity_poly.entity_id
_entity_poly.type
_entity_poly.pdbx_seq_one_letter_code
_entity_poly.pdbx_strand_id
1 'polypeptide(L)'
;MKKTAGAPLLALALLAGACSQSEPAQTAAAANTATVPAMPTVAVAETSAAPETIDHRQIRINGLPFETTTAELVKALGQPDTIDKNAVECGGHFEDSKGDHYKYGTSLFEVNGKQAVMGVVNFSSGKLRVTIGEQVLDQNTTFEEIRQRYPQAASGVTDRRNQTMGKTSQV
;
A
#
# COMPACT_ATOMS: atom_id res chain seq x y z
N MET A 1 -42.92 16.49 34.18
CA MET A 1 -42.67 17.94 34.07
C MET A 1 -41.53 18.14 33.08
N LYS A 2 -41.82 18.60 31.85
CA LYS A 2 -41.39 19.90 31.23
C LYS A 2 -39.84 20.03 31.17
N LYS A 3 -39.17 20.30 30.04
CA LYS A 3 -39.57 20.93 28.76
C LYS A 3 -38.36 20.90 27.77
N THR A 4 -38.64 20.67 26.46
CA THR A 4 -38.21 21.42 25.23
C THR A 4 -36.82 22.09 25.15
N ALA A 5 -36.14 22.31 24.01
CA ALA A 5 -36.28 22.06 22.56
C ALA A 5 -35.09 22.82 21.89
N GLY A 6 -34.85 22.60 20.59
CA GLY A 6 -34.40 23.70 19.70
C GLY A 6 -33.24 23.40 18.75
N ALA A 7 -33.57 23.05 17.50
CA ALA A 7 -32.76 23.38 16.32
C ALA A 7 -32.99 24.87 15.93
N PRO A 8 -32.11 25.48 15.12
CA PRO A 8 -32.44 25.66 13.68
C PRO A 8 -31.18 25.55 12.77
N LEU A 9 -31.22 25.05 11.52
CA LEU A 9 -31.78 25.58 10.27
C LEU A 9 -31.25 26.98 9.91
N LEU A 10 -30.33 27.09 8.94
CA LEU A 10 -30.26 28.23 8.03
C LEU A 10 -29.65 27.86 6.68
N ALA A 11 -30.25 28.43 5.64
CA ALA A 11 -30.11 28.11 4.23
C ALA A 11 -29.34 29.21 3.46
N LEU A 12 -29.11 28.92 2.18
CA LEU A 12 -29.00 29.86 1.04
C LEU A 12 -27.75 30.75 0.92
N ALA A 13 -27.03 30.63 -0.22
CA ALA A 13 -27.18 31.54 -1.35
C ALA A 13 -26.18 31.24 -2.49
N LEU A 14 -26.70 31.16 -3.72
CA LEU A 14 -25.95 31.30 -4.96
C LEU A 14 -25.42 32.73 -5.10
N LEU A 15 -24.21 32.90 -5.64
CA LEU A 15 -23.88 34.05 -6.49
C LEU A 15 -22.94 33.62 -7.63
N ALA A 16 -23.50 33.58 -8.83
CA ALA A 16 -22.76 33.64 -10.07
C ALA A 16 -22.22 35.06 -10.24
N GLY A 17 -20.90 35.20 -10.30
CA GLY A 17 -20.21 36.44 -10.63
C GLY A 17 -19.45 36.26 -11.94
N ALA A 18 -20.07 36.65 -13.05
CA ALA A 18 -19.40 36.87 -14.31
C ALA A 18 -18.66 38.22 -14.24
N CYS A 19 -17.35 38.20 -14.44
CA CYS A 19 -16.57 39.39 -14.77
C CYS A 19 -15.79 39.11 -16.04
N SER A 20 -16.27 39.72 -17.12
CA SER A 20 -15.54 39.92 -18.37
C SER A 20 -14.37 40.86 -18.13
N GLN A 21 -13.18 40.55 -18.63
CA GLN A 21 -12.19 41.58 -18.93
C GLN A 21 -11.17 41.13 -19.99
N SER A 22 -11.41 41.67 -21.19
CA SER A 22 -10.44 42.29 -22.08
C SER A 22 -9.27 41.48 -22.63
N GLU A 23 -9.41 41.08 -23.90
CA GLU A 23 -8.32 40.86 -24.85
C GLU A 23 -7.43 42.11 -24.99
N PRO A 24 -6.16 41.90 -25.39
CA PRO A 24 -5.57 42.71 -26.43
C PRO A 24 -5.23 41.85 -27.66
N ALA A 25 -5.43 42.48 -28.81
CA ALA A 25 -5.30 41.94 -30.15
C ALA A 25 -3.85 41.80 -30.64
N GLN A 26 -3.74 41.12 -31.79
CA GLN A 26 -2.64 41.06 -32.77
C GLN A 26 -1.51 40.07 -32.41
N THR A 27 -1.05 39.17 -33.28
CA THR A 27 -0.86 39.25 -34.74
C THR A 27 -0.83 37.83 -35.31
N ALA A 28 -1.52 37.59 -36.43
CA ALA A 28 -1.26 36.43 -37.28
C ALA A 28 0.05 36.67 -38.05
N ALA A 29 1.06 35.85 -37.78
CA ALA A 29 2.28 35.76 -38.57
C ALA A 29 2.56 34.29 -38.91
N ALA A 30 2.98 34.08 -40.14
CA ALA A 30 3.02 32.84 -40.89
C ALA A 30 3.87 31.72 -40.26
N ALA A 31 3.53 30.50 -40.70
CA ALA A 31 4.16 29.24 -40.36
C ALA A 31 5.69 29.24 -40.50
N ASN A 32 6.36 28.74 -39.47
CA ASN A 32 7.70 28.15 -39.59
C ASN A 32 7.65 26.73 -39.01
N THR A 33 7.62 25.74 -39.90
CA THR A 33 7.79 24.33 -39.56
C THR A 33 9.25 24.13 -39.14
N ALA A 34 9.54 24.29 -37.86
CA ALA A 34 10.83 23.92 -37.30
C ALA A 34 10.89 22.40 -37.17
N THR A 35 11.70 21.75 -38.01
CA THR A 35 12.08 20.35 -37.86
C THR A 35 12.80 20.20 -36.52
N VAL A 36 12.12 19.59 -35.55
CA VAL A 36 12.73 19.21 -34.27
C VAL A 36 13.83 18.18 -34.59
N PRO A 37 15.10 18.41 -34.21
CA PRO A 37 16.14 17.41 -34.38
C PRO A 37 15.74 16.18 -33.57
N ALA A 38 15.70 15.03 -34.25
CA ALA A 38 15.48 13.74 -33.60
C ALA A 38 16.55 13.57 -32.52
N MET A 39 16.15 13.64 -31.26
CA MET A 39 17.02 13.27 -30.16
C MET A 39 17.40 11.80 -30.35
N PRO A 40 18.68 11.43 -30.23
CA PRO A 40 19.06 10.03 -30.26
C PRO A 40 18.32 9.35 -29.11
N THR A 41 17.45 8.41 -29.45
CA THR A 41 16.86 7.48 -28.50
C THR A 41 18.03 6.77 -27.83
N VAL A 42 18.36 7.18 -26.61
CA VAL A 42 19.26 6.39 -25.78
C VAL A 42 18.50 5.09 -25.56
N ALA A 43 18.92 4.04 -26.28
CA ALA A 43 18.49 2.70 -25.98
C ALA A 43 18.87 2.49 -24.51
N VAL A 44 17.86 2.48 -23.63
CA VAL A 44 18.01 1.95 -22.29
C VAL A 44 18.42 0.52 -22.53
N ALA A 45 19.72 0.25 -22.38
CA ALA A 45 20.20 -1.10 -22.34
C ALA A 45 19.43 -1.74 -21.19
N GLU A 46 18.46 -2.60 -21.53
CA GLU A 46 17.85 -3.53 -20.60
C GLU A 46 18.99 -4.43 -20.13
N THR A 47 19.72 -3.94 -19.13
CA THR A 47 20.51 -4.79 -18.28
C THR A 47 19.46 -5.65 -17.61
N SER A 48 19.27 -6.85 -18.15
CA SER A 48 18.42 -7.89 -17.58
C SER A 48 19.02 -8.22 -16.21
N ALA A 49 18.65 -7.42 -15.21
CA ALA A 49 18.97 -7.66 -13.83
C ALA A 49 18.29 -8.99 -13.46
N ALA A 50 19.02 -9.87 -12.78
CA ALA A 50 18.43 -11.11 -12.27
C ALA A 50 17.14 -10.78 -11.50
N PRO A 51 16.09 -11.61 -11.62
CA PRO A 51 14.83 -11.32 -10.97
C PRO A 51 15.01 -11.19 -9.46
N GLU A 52 14.60 -10.04 -8.92
CA GLU A 52 14.55 -9.80 -7.48
C GLU A 52 13.44 -10.66 -6.89
N THR A 53 13.83 -11.73 -6.19
CA THR A 53 12.90 -12.71 -5.63
C THR A 53 13.16 -12.88 -4.15
N ILE A 54 12.08 -13.06 -3.40
CA ILE A 54 12.12 -13.45 -1.98
C ILE A 54 11.59 -14.88 -1.89
N ASP A 55 12.42 -15.80 -1.40
CA ASP A 55 11.95 -17.13 -1.03
C ASP A 55 11.24 -17.03 0.33
N HIS A 56 9.99 -17.47 0.42
CA HIS A 56 9.23 -17.45 1.68
C HIS A 56 9.94 -18.20 2.81
N ARG A 57 10.80 -19.18 2.48
CA ARG A 57 11.62 -19.92 3.47
C ARG A 57 12.64 -19.04 4.17
N GLN A 58 12.97 -17.87 3.61
CA GLN A 58 13.84 -16.86 4.22
C GLN A 58 13.09 -15.93 5.18
N ILE A 59 11.75 -15.93 5.13
CA ILE A 59 10.92 -15.05 5.94
C ILE A 59 10.78 -15.62 7.35
N ARG A 60 11.04 -14.78 8.36
CA ARG A 60 10.82 -15.07 9.78
C ARG A 60 9.99 -13.97 10.43
N ILE A 61 9.03 -14.31 11.28
CA ILE A 61 8.21 -13.35 12.04
C ILE A 61 8.49 -13.56 13.52
N ASN A 62 9.11 -12.57 14.17
CA ASN A 62 9.57 -12.71 15.55
C ASN A 62 10.41 -13.99 15.77
N GLY A 63 11.16 -14.42 14.74
CA GLY A 63 11.97 -15.64 14.73
C GLY A 63 11.25 -16.92 14.29
N LEU A 64 9.92 -16.91 14.13
CA LEU A 64 9.16 -18.04 13.61
C LEU A 64 9.25 -18.14 12.09
N PRO A 65 9.31 -19.34 11.48
CA PRO A 65 9.19 -19.51 10.03
C PRO A 65 7.86 -18.98 9.47
N PHE A 66 7.85 -18.60 8.20
CA PHE A 66 6.67 -18.17 7.45
C PHE A 66 5.49 -19.14 7.60
N GLU A 67 5.79 -20.44 7.49
CA GLU A 67 4.90 -21.53 7.85
C GLU A 67 5.36 -22.10 9.19
N THR A 68 4.49 -22.06 10.19
CA THR A 68 4.77 -22.50 11.56
C THR A 68 3.62 -23.35 12.08
N THR A 69 3.77 -23.92 13.28
CA THR A 69 2.62 -24.53 13.96
C THR A 69 1.77 -23.48 14.68
N THR A 70 0.46 -23.72 14.77
CA THR A 70 -0.47 -22.90 15.57
C THR A 70 -0.02 -22.79 17.02
N ALA A 71 0.56 -23.86 17.57
CA ALA A 71 1.06 -23.89 18.94
C ALA A 71 2.28 -22.97 19.13
N GLU A 72 3.23 -22.97 18.20
CA GLU A 72 4.39 -22.06 18.24
C GLU A 72 4.00 -20.61 18.04
N LEU A 73 3.05 -20.35 17.14
CA LEU A 73 2.48 -19.01 16.95
C LEU A 73 1.90 -18.45 18.25
N VAL A 74 1.00 -19.21 18.90
CA VAL A 74 0.36 -18.80 20.16
C VAL A 74 1.37 -18.71 21.31
N LYS A 75 2.39 -19.58 21.32
CA LYS A 75 3.48 -19.50 22.31
C LYS A 75 4.29 -18.21 22.15
N ALA A 76 4.55 -17.78 20.92
CA ALA A 76 5.38 -16.60 20.65
C ALA A 76 4.62 -15.28 20.81
N LEU A 77 3.35 -15.23 20.38
CA LEU A 77 2.58 -13.98 20.31
C LEU A 77 1.47 -13.87 21.37
N GLY A 78 1.22 -14.94 22.13
CA GLY A 78 0.06 -15.04 23.02
C GLY A 78 -1.21 -15.44 22.28
N GLN A 79 -2.36 -15.25 22.93
CA GLN A 79 -3.65 -15.49 22.29
C GLN A 79 -3.93 -14.41 21.23
N PRO A 80 -4.56 -14.77 20.10
CA PRO A 80 -5.00 -13.79 19.12
C PRO A 80 -6.07 -12.87 19.73
N ASP A 81 -6.11 -11.62 19.26
CA ASP A 81 -7.13 -10.65 19.68
C ASP A 81 -8.53 -11.06 19.15
N THR A 82 -8.57 -11.62 17.94
CA THR A 82 -9.78 -12.14 17.29
C THR A 82 -9.47 -13.40 16.50
N ILE A 83 -10.41 -14.35 16.47
CA ILE A 83 -10.38 -15.50 15.56
C ILE A 83 -11.62 -15.44 14.66
N ASP A 84 -11.41 -15.20 13.36
CA ASP A 84 -12.49 -15.29 12.37
C ASP A 84 -12.56 -16.72 11.84
N LYS A 85 -13.65 -17.42 12.15
CA LYS A 85 -13.83 -18.83 11.79
C LYS A 85 -14.25 -19.00 10.34
N ASN A 86 -13.70 -20.00 9.66
CA ASN A 86 -13.96 -20.26 8.24
C ASN A 86 -13.70 -19.04 7.35
N ALA A 87 -12.80 -18.16 7.77
CA ALA A 87 -12.41 -16.99 7.02
C ALA A 87 -11.28 -17.41 6.09
N VAL A 88 -11.63 -17.68 4.84
CA VAL A 88 -10.70 -18.03 3.77
C VAL A 88 -10.63 -16.87 2.80
N GLU A 89 -9.42 -16.47 2.42
CA GLU A 89 -9.18 -15.46 1.40
C GLU A 89 -8.88 -16.13 0.04
N CYS A 90 -9.39 -15.55 -1.05
CA CYS A 90 -9.02 -15.98 -2.40
C CYS A 90 -7.51 -15.78 -2.62
N GLY A 91 -6.80 -16.82 -3.06
CA GLY A 91 -5.35 -16.82 -3.18
C GLY A 91 -4.61 -17.00 -1.85
N GLY A 92 -5.32 -17.27 -0.75
CA GLY A 92 -4.74 -17.62 0.54
C GLY A 92 -4.11 -19.01 0.55
N HIS A 93 -3.24 -19.27 1.52
CA HIS A 93 -2.57 -20.57 1.65
C HIS A 93 -3.56 -21.73 1.88
N PHE A 94 -4.68 -21.47 2.57
CA PHE A 94 -5.67 -22.50 2.89
C PHE A 94 -6.98 -22.40 2.07
N GLU A 95 -6.95 -21.78 0.88
CA GLU A 95 -8.13 -21.54 0.03
C GLU A 95 -9.07 -22.77 -0.09
N ASP A 96 -8.51 -23.93 -0.40
CA ASP A 96 -9.29 -25.15 -0.66
C ASP A 96 -9.65 -25.96 0.59
N SER A 97 -9.11 -25.61 1.76
CA SER A 97 -9.09 -26.49 2.93
C SER A 97 -9.91 -26.01 4.13
N LYS A 98 -10.55 -24.83 4.02
CA LYS A 98 -11.25 -24.11 5.09
C LYS A 98 -10.33 -23.78 6.26
N GLY A 99 -9.97 -22.51 6.40
CA GLY A 99 -9.11 -22.01 7.48
C GLY A 99 -9.83 -21.01 8.38
N ASP A 100 -9.19 -20.71 9.51
CA ASP A 100 -9.50 -19.58 10.37
C ASP A 100 -8.48 -18.45 10.12
N HIS A 101 -8.85 -17.21 10.44
CA HIS A 101 -7.90 -16.11 10.54
C HIS A 101 -7.64 -15.75 11.99
N TYR A 102 -6.38 -15.84 12.42
CA TYR A 102 -5.93 -15.41 13.73
C TYR A 102 -5.39 -13.99 13.62
N LYS A 103 -6.08 -13.03 14.26
CA LYS A 103 -5.75 -11.61 14.18
C LYS A 103 -4.98 -11.14 15.41
N TYR A 104 -3.89 -10.43 15.16
CA TYR A 104 -3.06 -9.75 16.17
C TYR A 104 -3.00 -8.27 15.78
N GLY A 105 -3.93 -7.48 16.32
CA GLY A 105 -4.26 -6.15 15.82
C GLY A 105 -4.73 -6.22 14.36
N THR A 106 -4.04 -5.51 13.48
CA THR A 106 -4.28 -5.52 12.04
C THR A 106 -3.44 -6.54 11.28
N SER A 107 -2.63 -7.32 11.99
CA SER A 107 -1.88 -8.43 11.40
C SER A 107 -2.72 -9.70 11.45
N LEU A 108 -2.49 -10.61 10.51
CA LEU A 108 -3.29 -11.79 10.28
C LEU A 108 -2.42 -12.99 9.92
N PHE A 109 -2.74 -14.12 10.54
CA PHE A 109 -2.24 -15.43 10.18
C PHE A 109 -3.41 -16.30 9.71
N GLU A 110 -3.23 -16.99 8.60
CA GLU A 110 -4.13 -18.05 8.19
C GLU A 110 -3.83 -19.31 9.02
N VAL A 111 -4.86 -20.00 9.50
CA VAL A 111 -4.70 -21.16 10.38
C VAL A 111 -5.61 -22.29 9.92
N ASN A 112 -5.04 -23.47 9.68
CA ASN A 112 -5.80 -24.71 9.48
C ASN A 112 -5.31 -25.78 10.46
N GLY A 113 -6.09 -26.00 11.52
CA GLY A 113 -5.77 -26.96 12.57
C GLY A 113 -4.43 -26.67 13.25
N LYS A 114 -3.41 -27.46 12.92
CA LYS A 114 -2.06 -27.35 13.50
C LYS A 114 -1.11 -26.44 12.73
N GLN A 115 -1.48 -26.03 11.52
CA GLN A 115 -0.65 -25.20 10.65
C GLN A 115 -1.09 -23.74 10.75
N ALA A 116 -0.12 -22.84 10.77
CA ALA A 116 -0.34 -21.41 10.71
C ALA A 116 0.63 -20.78 9.69
N VAL A 117 0.13 -19.89 8.85
CA VAL A 117 0.89 -19.24 7.78
C VAL A 117 0.68 -17.73 7.89
N MET A 118 1.77 -16.98 7.73
CA MET A 118 1.70 -15.51 7.71
C MET A 118 0.92 -15.03 6.49
N GLY A 119 -0.15 -14.27 6.72
CA GLY A 119 -0.88 -13.57 5.66
C GLY A 119 -0.48 -12.09 5.60
N VAL A 120 -1.09 -11.28 6.46
CA VAL A 120 -0.87 -9.82 6.51
C VAL A 120 -0.05 -9.45 7.73
N VAL A 121 0.98 -8.63 7.55
CA VAL A 121 1.77 -8.07 8.65
C VAL A 121 1.62 -6.56 8.69
N ASN A 122 1.22 -6.04 9.85
CA ASN A 122 1.31 -4.62 10.14
C ASN A 122 2.40 -4.34 11.17
N PHE A 123 3.39 -3.56 10.75
CA PHE A 123 4.52 -3.14 11.59
C PHE A 123 4.18 -2.00 12.54
N SER A 124 3.09 -1.25 12.32
CA SER A 124 2.78 0.00 13.06
C SER A 124 2.67 -0.15 14.58
N SER A 125 2.36 -1.36 15.05
CA SER A 125 2.22 -1.66 16.48
C SER A 125 3.55 -1.96 17.18
N GLY A 126 4.63 -2.18 16.43
CA GLY A 126 5.92 -2.65 16.96
C GLY A 126 5.92 -4.08 17.49
N LYS A 127 4.76 -4.77 17.50
CA LYS A 127 4.64 -6.15 17.99
C LYS A 127 5.29 -7.18 17.07
N LEU A 128 5.30 -6.90 15.77
CA LEU A 128 5.82 -7.81 14.75
C LEU A 128 7.07 -7.22 14.10
N ARG A 129 8.08 -8.08 14.01
CA ARG A 129 9.31 -7.85 13.27
C ARG A 129 9.46 -8.98 12.27
N VAL A 130 9.59 -8.63 11.00
CA VAL A 130 9.84 -9.59 9.93
C VAL A 130 11.33 -9.58 9.60
N THR A 131 11.91 -10.74 9.38
CA THR A 131 13.28 -10.88 8.87
C THR A 131 13.22 -11.60 7.53
N ILE A 132 13.92 -11.06 6.53
CA ILE A 132 14.05 -11.65 5.20
C ILE A 132 15.54 -11.79 4.91
N GLY A 133 16.08 -13.00 5.04
CA GLY A 133 17.53 -13.20 5.03
C GLY A 133 18.19 -12.42 6.17
N GLU A 134 19.04 -11.45 5.85
CA GLU A 134 19.69 -10.57 6.82
C GLU A 134 18.92 -9.27 7.09
N GLN A 135 17.87 -8.97 6.31
CA GLN A 135 17.12 -7.75 6.45
C GLN A 135 16.07 -7.85 7.54
N VAL A 136 15.96 -6.81 8.36
CA VAL A 136 14.88 -6.63 9.32
C VAL A 136 13.88 -5.60 8.77
N LEU A 137 12.60 -5.97 8.78
CA LEU A 137 11.46 -5.10 8.50
C LEU A 137 10.67 -4.88 9.80
N ASP A 138 10.53 -3.63 10.20
CA ASP A 138 9.77 -3.21 11.37
C ASP A 138 9.16 -1.81 11.18
N GLN A 139 8.62 -1.23 12.26
CA GLN A 139 7.96 0.07 12.25
C GLN A 139 8.83 1.24 11.79
N ASN A 140 10.16 1.09 11.85
CA ASN A 140 11.12 2.09 11.46
C ASN A 140 11.57 1.93 10.00
N THR A 141 11.20 0.83 9.34
CA THR A 141 11.59 0.59 7.95
C THR A 141 10.95 1.62 7.02
N THR A 142 11.80 2.24 6.21
CA THR A 142 11.43 3.27 5.25
C THR A 142 11.27 2.70 3.84
N PHE A 143 10.50 3.41 3.00
CA PHE A 143 10.37 3.01 1.61
C PHE A 143 11.69 3.15 0.83
N GLU A 144 12.57 4.06 1.26
CA GLU A 144 13.88 4.27 0.64
C GLU A 144 14.82 3.09 0.90
N GLU A 145 14.82 2.53 2.10
CA GLU A 145 15.57 1.30 2.41
C GLU A 145 15.08 0.11 1.57
N ILE A 146 13.79 0.02 1.28
CA ILE A 146 13.23 -1.00 0.38
C ILE A 146 13.70 -0.77 -1.06
N ARG A 147 13.64 0.47 -1.57
CA ARG A 147 14.13 0.83 -2.92
C ARG A 147 15.59 0.51 -3.13
N GLN A 148 16.44 0.78 -2.14
CA GLN A 148 17.88 0.50 -2.24
C GLN A 148 18.18 -0.99 -2.39
N ARG A 149 17.34 -1.86 -1.81
CA ARG A 149 17.55 -3.30 -1.79
C ARG A 149 16.82 -4.05 -2.89
N TYR A 150 15.65 -3.56 -3.28
CA TYR A 150 14.84 -4.11 -4.36
C TYR A 150 14.56 -3.04 -5.43
N PRO A 151 15.62 -2.48 -6.07
CA PRO A 151 15.48 -1.37 -7.00
C PRO A 151 14.63 -1.71 -8.22
N GLN A 152 14.66 -2.95 -8.70
CA GLN A 152 13.81 -3.36 -9.83
C GLN A 152 12.34 -3.44 -9.40
N ALA A 153 12.05 -4.09 -8.28
CA ALA A 153 10.69 -4.22 -7.77
C ALA A 153 10.07 -2.86 -7.39
N ALA A 154 10.90 -1.91 -6.94
CA ALA A 154 10.45 -0.59 -6.51
C ALA A 154 10.49 0.49 -7.61
N SER A 155 11.02 0.18 -8.81
CA SER A 155 11.25 1.14 -9.91
C SER A 155 9.99 1.88 -10.38
N GLY A 156 8.81 1.27 -10.25
CA GLY A 156 7.51 1.85 -10.60
C GLY A 156 6.66 2.31 -9.42
N VAL A 157 7.17 2.24 -8.18
CA VAL A 157 6.35 2.45 -6.98
C VAL A 157 6.48 3.89 -6.48
N THR A 158 5.34 4.57 -6.38
CA THR A 158 5.23 5.95 -5.88
C THR A 158 4.72 5.95 -4.45
N ASP A 159 5.41 6.63 -3.53
CA ASP A 159 4.91 6.85 -2.17
C ASP A 159 3.74 7.83 -2.21
N ARG A 160 2.52 7.34 -1.93
CA ARG A 160 1.30 8.16 -1.88
C ARG A 160 1.32 9.20 -0.76
N ARG A 161 2.13 9.04 0.30
CA ARG A 161 2.26 10.03 1.38
C ARG A 161 2.97 11.30 0.93
N ASN A 162 3.74 11.21 -0.16
CA ASN A 162 4.45 12.35 -0.74
C ASN A 162 3.78 12.89 -2.02
N GLN A 163 2.58 12.41 -2.35
CA GLN A 163 1.77 13.04 -3.37
C GLN A 163 1.05 14.25 -2.75
N THR A 164 1.57 15.44 -3.02
CA THR A 164 0.70 16.61 -3.03
C THR A 164 -0.37 16.32 -4.10
N MET A 165 -1.65 16.20 -3.72
CA MET A 165 -2.74 15.93 -4.66
C MET A 165 -2.85 17.08 -5.68
N GLY A 166 -2.05 16.99 -6.73
CA GLY A 166 -2.11 17.86 -7.89
C GLY A 166 -3.19 17.35 -8.83
N LYS A 167 -4.33 18.05 -8.81
CA LYS A 167 -5.45 18.00 -9.78
C LYS A 167 -6.25 16.70 -9.83
N THR A 168 -7.43 16.78 -9.23
CA THR A 168 -8.65 16.09 -9.66
C THR A 168 -8.85 16.29 -11.17
N SER A 169 -8.64 15.25 -11.97
CA SER A 169 -9.23 15.18 -13.31
C SER A 169 -10.72 14.94 -13.15
N GLN A 170 -11.52 15.92 -13.55
CA GLN A 170 -12.93 15.70 -13.78
C GLN A 170 -13.09 14.79 -15.00
N VAL A 171 -13.88 13.74 -14.84
CA VAL A 171 -14.61 13.09 -15.93
C VAL A 171 -16.09 13.24 -15.61
#